data_AF-A0A7L9BY11-F1
#
_entry.id   AF-A0A7L9BY11-F1
#
_cell.length_a   1.000
_cell.length_b   1.000
_cell.length_c   1.000
_cell.angle_alpha   90.00
_cell.angle_beta   90.00
_cell.angle_gamma   90.00
#
_symmetry.space_group_name_H-M   'P 1'
#
loop_
_entity.id
_entity.type
_entity.pdbx_description
1 polymer ?
#
loop_
_entity_poly.entity_id
_entity_poly.type
_entity_poly.pdbx_seq_one_letter_code
_entity_poly.pdbx_strand_id
1 'polypeptide(L)'
;MDKNAKIKVGVSAGLLALAVGLYFWTSTGAIDVPDTDDTRTYWYCTEAQKSFSLSGPQSATDVRMVRRSLAGDAETPSARRSEKVNVVQALSPYSGKYTGVPAVKCPKCGEIFEERDDAGQPRNCPKCGTDPTADEPPPESPTQPE
;
A
#
# COMPACT_ATOMS: atom_id res chain seq x y z
N MET A 1 -26.70 -35.06 43.62
CA MET A 1 -26.28 -34.18 42.52
C MET A 1 -26.55 -32.74 42.91
N ASP A 2 -25.51 -32.06 43.37
CA ASP A 2 -25.59 -30.70 43.91
C ASP A 2 -26.14 -29.71 42.90
N LYS A 3 -27.20 -28.99 43.29
CA LYS A 3 -27.80 -27.90 42.49
C LYS A 3 -26.76 -26.85 42.08
N ASN A 4 -25.73 -26.68 42.89
CA ASN A 4 -24.60 -25.77 42.64
C ASN A 4 -23.70 -26.22 41.47
N ALA A 5 -23.62 -27.52 41.17
CA ALA A 5 -22.84 -28.01 40.03
C ALA A 5 -23.55 -27.76 38.69
N LYS A 6 -24.88 -27.90 38.65
CA LYS A 6 -25.69 -27.65 37.44
C LYS A 6 -25.70 -26.17 37.03
N ILE A 7 -25.72 -25.26 38.01
CA ILE A 7 -25.70 -23.81 37.75
C ILE A 7 -24.33 -23.39 37.19
N LYS A 8 -23.22 -23.92 37.73
CA LYS A 8 -21.87 -23.60 37.25
C LYS A 8 -21.62 -24.06 35.81
N VAL A 9 -22.10 -25.25 35.45
CA VAL A 9 -21.98 -25.79 34.08
C VAL A 9 -22.83 -24.99 33.09
N GLY A 10 -24.02 -24.53 33.49
CA GLY A 10 -24.87 -23.68 32.65
C GLY A 10 -24.25 -22.32 32.35
N VAL A 11 -23.64 -21.68 33.36
CA VAL A 11 -22.99 -20.37 33.20
C VAL A 11 -21.73 -20.47 32.33
N SER A 12 -20.92 -21.51 32.49
CA SER A 12 -19.72 -21.69 31.65
C SER A 12 -20.07 -21.94 30.19
N ALA A 13 -21.11 -22.74 29.91
CA ALA A 13 -21.57 -22.99 28.54
C ALA A 13 -22.14 -21.72 27.88
N GLY A 14 -22.87 -20.90 28.65
CA GLY A 14 -23.39 -19.61 28.18
C GLY A 14 -22.29 -18.62 27.81
N LEU A 15 -21.26 -18.47 28.65
CA LEU A 15 -20.10 -17.61 28.36
C LEU A 15 -19.33 -18.07 27.13
N LEU A 16 -19.17 -19.38 26.94
CA LEU A 16 -18.45 -19.95 25.80
C LEU A 16 -19.22 -19.72 24.50
N ALA A 17 -20.54 -19.89 24.51
CA ALA A 17 -21.39 -19.58 23.35
C ALA A 17 -21.36 -18.08 23.00
N LEU A 18 -21.35 -17.20 24.01
CA LEU A 18 -21.29 -15.76 23.82
C LEU A 18 -19.92 -15.32 23.27
N ALA A 19 -18.82 -15.91 23.74
CA ALA A 19 -17.49 -15.67 23.21
C ALA A 19 -17.35 -16.13 21.75
N VAL A 20 -17.90 -17.30 21.39
CA VAL A 20 -17.89 -17.79 20.01
C VAL A 20 -18.76 -16.92 19.11
N GLY A 21 -19.93 -16.48 19.59
CA GLY A 21 -20.80 -15.56 18.85
C GLY A 21 -20.14 -14.20 18.59
N LEU A 22 -19.46 -13.62 19.60
CA LEU A 22 -18.68 -12.40 19.44
C LEU A 22 -17.51 -12.58 18.48
N TYR A 23 -16.79 -13.71 18.57
CA TYR A 23 -15.70 -14.03 17.65
C TYR A 23 -16.21 -14.07 16.19
N PHE A 24 -17.31 -14.76 15.92
CA PHE A 24 -17.91 -14.84 14.58
C PHE A 24 -18.46 -13.49 14.09
N TRP A 25 -19.01 -12.67 14.98
CA TRP A 25 -19.46 -11.32 14.63
C TRP A 25 -18.27 -10.43 14.26
N THR A 26 -17.19 -10.46 15.04
CA THR A 26 -16.00 -9.64 14.76
C THR A 26 -15.18 -10.13 13.57
N SER A 27 -15.18 -11.43 13.25
CA SER A 27 -14.40 -12.00 12.15
C SER A 27 -15.06 -11.85 10.77
N THR A 28 -16.36 -11.52 10.70
CA THR A 28 -17.05 -11.21 9.44
C THR A 28 -16.86 -9.76 8.98
N GLY A 29 -16.12 -8.94 9.76
CA GLY A 29 -15.67 -7.61 9.36
C GLY A 29 -14.55 -7.62 8.33
N ALA A 30 -14.59 -8.52 7.35
CA ALA A 30 -13.81 -8.36 6.13
C ALA A 30 -14.34 -7.08 5.48
N ILE A 31 -13.64 -5.97 5.72
CA ILE A 31 -13.84 -4.75 4.97
C ILE A 31 -13.54 -5.13 3.53
N ASP A 32 -14.59 -5.40 2.76
CA ASP A 32 -14.54 -5.37 1.30
C ASP A 32 -14.11 -3.95 0.98
N VAL A 33 -12.79 -3.73 0.88
CA VAL A 33 -12.25 -2.49 0.32
C VAL A 33 -12.81 -2.48 -1.08
N PRO A 34 -13.77 -1.59 -1.38
CA PRO A 34 -14.42 -1.61 -2.68
C PRO A 34 -13.31 -1.42 -3.72
N ASP A 35 -13.28 -2.27 -4.75
CA ASP A 35 -12.37 -2.16 -5.89
C ASP A 35 -12.86 -1.03 -6.82
N THR A 36 -13.04 0.16 -6.23
CA THR A 36 -13.33 1.42 -6.92
C THR A 36 -12.04 1.96 -7.53
N ASP A 37 -12.14 2.70 -8.63
CA ASP A 37 -10.99 3.26 -9.34
C ASP A 37 -10.12 4.17 -8.42
N ASP A 38 -10.75 4.73 -7.37
CA ASP A 38 -10.15 5.61 -6.36
C ASP A 38 -9.34 4.88 -5.27
N THR A 39 -9.53 3.57 -5.09
CA THR A 39 -8.82 2.75 -4.07
C THR A 39 -7.78 1.81 -4.70
N ARG A 40 -7.69 1.75 -6.03
CA ARG A 40 -6.69 0.95 -6.72
C ARG A 40 -5.31 1.55 -6.56
N THR A 41 -4.42 0.78 -5.93
CA THR A 41 -2.99 1.07 -6.01
C THR A 41 -2.50 0.68 -7.41
N TYR A 42 -2.09 1.68 -8.18
CA TYR A 42 -1.50 1.46 -9.49
C TYR A 42 -0.02 1.17 -9.33
N TRP A 43 0.46 0.22 -10.15
CA TRP A 43 1.85 -0.17 -10.23
C TRP A 43 2.31 -0.12 -11.67
N TYR A 44 3.59 0.20 -11.88
CA TYR A 44 4.19 0.28 -13.20
C TYR A 44 5.37 -0.66 -13.30
N CYS A 45 5.35 -1.60 -14.24
CA CYS A 45 6.46 -2.49 -14.49
C CYS A 45 7.51 -1.77 -15.36
N THR A 46 8.69 -1.50 -14.80
CA THR A 46 9.77 -0.80 -15.53
C THR A 46 10.39 -1.63 -16.65
N GLU A 47 10.46 -2.96 -16.52
CA GLU A 47 10.97 -3.85 -17.58
C GLU A 47 9.99 -3.96 -18.77
N ALA A 48 8.69 -4.07 -18.50
CA ALA A 48 7.67 -4.29 -19.53
C ALA A 48 7.01 -3.00 -20.03
N GLN A 49 7.28 -1.86 -19.37
CA GLN A 49 6.66 -0.56 -19.61
C GLN A 49 5.12 -0.63 -19.64
N LYS A 50 4.54 -1.33 -18.65
CA LYS A 50 3.10 -1.56 -18.54
C LYS A 50 2.61 -1.35 -17.12
N SER A 51 1.49 -0.67 -16.98
CA SER A 51 0.78 -0.52 -15.72
C SER A 51 -0.01 -1.78 -15.37
N PHE A 52 -0.13 -2.08 -14.08
CA PHE A 52 -0.99 -3.12 -13.52
C PHE A 52 -1.54 -2.65 -12.17
N SER A 53 -2.60 -3.31 -11.68
CA SER A 53 -3.18 -3.04 -10.36
C SER A 53 -2.99 -4.26 -9.47
N LEU A 54 -2.64 -4.03 -8.21
CA LEU A 54 -2.75 -5.05 -7.17
C LEU A 54 -4.05 -4.78 -6.41
N SER A 55 -4.97 -5.75 -6.40
CA SER A 55 -6.23 -5.65 -5.66
C SER A 55 -6.24 -6.60 -4.45
N GLY A 56 -6.87 -6.16 -3.36
CA GLY A 56 -7.11 -6.97 -2.18
C GLY A 56 -5.83 -7.50 -1.48
N PRO A 57 -5.87 -8.71 -0.90
CA PRO A 57 -4.79 -9.24 -0.05
C PRO A 57 -3.48 -9.56 -0.80
N GLN A 58 -3.50 -9.60 -2.13
CA GLN A 58 -2.30 -9.80 -2.96
C GLN A 58 -1.32 -8.62 -2.86
N SER A 59 -1.83 -7.42 -2.58
CA SER A 59 -1.00 -6.24 -2.34
C SER A 59 -0.02 -6.40 -1.16
N ALA A 60 -0.36 -7.24 -0.16
CA ALA A 60 0.48 -7.42 1.02
C ALA A 60 1.62 -8.45 0.81
N THR A 61 1.42 -9.46 -0.04
CA THR A 61 2.43 -10.51 -0.30
C THR A 61 3.33 -10.17 -1.47
N ASP A 62 2.80 -9.43 -2.44
CA ASP A 62 3.49 -9.18 -3.71
C ASP A 62 4.29 -7.88 -3.67
N VAL A 63 4.27 -7.17 -2.54
CA VAL A 63 5.00 -5.92 -2.31
C VAL A 63 6.10 -6.13 -1.29
N ARG A 64 7.31 -5.65 -1.60
CA ARG A 64 8.46 -5.69 -0.69
C ARG A 64 9.15 -4.33 -0.61
N MET A 65 9.70 -4.03 0.55
CA MET A 65 10.62 -2.90 0.71
C MET A 65 12.05 -3.32 0.34
N VAL A 66 12.66 -2.60 -0.58
CA VAL A 66 14.05 -2.80 -0.98
C VAL A 66 14.85 -1.54 -0.68
N ARG A 67 16.02 -1.70 -0.08
CA ARG A 67 16.98 -0.60 0.05
C ARG A 67 17.67 -0.38 -1.28
N ARG A 68 17.42 0.78 -1.91
CA ARG A 68 18.12 1.22 -3.12
C ARG A 68 19.04 2.39 -2.76
N SER A 69 20.27 2.34 -3.24
CA SER A 69 21.14 3.52 -3.26
C SER A 69 20.76 4.36 -4.47
N LEU A 70 20.14 5.51 -4.24
CA LEU A 70 19.93 6.50 -5.29
C LEU A 70 21.27 7.18 -5.58
N ALA A 71 21.60 7.32 -6.87
CA ALA A 71 22.76 8.11 -7.27
C ALA A 71 22.37 9.58 -7.10
N GLY A 72 22.84 10.22 -6.03
CA GLY A 72 22.73 11.67 -5.88
C GLY A 72 23.60 12.37 -6.93
N ASP A 73 23.10 13.45 -7.50
CA ASP A 73 23.81 14.24 -8.51
C ASP A 73 25.19 14.66 -7.98
N ALA A 74 26.23 14.31 -8.74
CA ALA A 74 27.63 14.46 -8.38
C ALA A 74 28.15 15.91 -8.39
N GLU A 75 27.27 16.92 -8.36
CA GLU A 75 27.64 18.33 -8.46
C GLU A 75 27.84 19.03 -7.12
N THR A 76 27.52 18.38 -5.98
CA THR A 76 27.81 18.93 -4.65
C THR A 76 28.87 18.12 -3.90
N PRO A 77 29.92 18.75 -3.35
CA PRO A 77 30.99 18.04 -2.64
C PRO A 77 30.54 17.32 -1.34
N SER A 78 29.30 17.52 -0.91
CA SER A 78 28.63 16.80 0.18
C SER A 78 27.97 15.48 -0.25
N ALA A 79 27.85 15.17 -1.55
CA ALA A 79 27.14 14.02 -2.11
C ALA A 79 27.87 12.65 -1.97
N ARG A 80 28.74 12.48 -0.96
CA ARG A 80 29.42 11.20 -0.68
C ARG A 80 28.59 10.18 0.09
N ARG A 81 27.34 10.48 0.45
CA ARG A 81 26.40 9.47 0.93
C ARG A 81 25.47 9.11 -0.21
N SER A 82 25.68 7.94 -0.79
CA SER A 82 24.59 7.20 -1.39
C SER A 82 23.50 7.08 -0.33
N GLU A 83 22.47 7.91 -0.43
CA GLU A 83 21.35 7.87 0.48
C GLU A 83 20.61 6.55 0.20
N LYS A 84 20.61 5.68 1.21
CA LYS A 84 19.92 4.39 1.13
C LYS A 84 18.45 4.66 1.38
N VAL A 85 17.69 4.81 0.31
CA VAL A 85 16.24 5.02 0.39
C VAL A 85 15.55 3.66 0.36
N ASN A 86 14.54 3.50 1.21
CA ASN A 86 13.64 2.34 1.13
C ASN A 86 12.66 2.61 -0.01
N VAL A 87 12.73 1.79 -1.05
CA VAL A 87 11.84 1.85 -2.22
C VAL A 87 10.92 0.65 -2.17
N VAL A 88 9.64 0.89 -2.40
CA VAL A 88 8.64 -0.16 -2.47
C VAL A 88 8.65 -0.79 -3.87
N GLN A 89 8.72 -2.11 -3.96
CA GLN A 89 8.68 -2.85 -5.22
C GLN A 89 7.58 -3.93 -5.19
N ALA A 90 6.78 -4.00 -6.25
CA ALA A 90 5.80 -5.05 -6.48
C ALA A 90 6.30 -6.12 -7.45
N LEU A 91 5.87 -7.36 -7.24
CA LEU A 91 6.01 -8.46 -8.19
C LEU A 91 5.18 -8.15 -9.43
N SER A 92 5.84 -8.02 -10.57
CA SER A 92 5.18 -7.74 -11.83
C SER A 92 4.64 -9.03 -12.44
N PRO A 93 3.35 -9.08 -12.83
CA PRO A 93 2.79 -10.23 -13.54
C PRO A 93 3.35 -10.38 -14.96
N TYR A 94 3.98 -9.32 -15.51
CA TYR A 94 4.54 -9.33 -16.86
C TYR A 94 5.97 -9.90 -16.91
N SER A 95 6.78 -9.63 -15.89
CA SER A 95 8.19 -10.06 -15.84
C SER A 95 8.44 -11.22 -14.88
N GLY A 96 7.51 -11.50 -13.96
CA GLY A 96 7.71 -12.45 -12.86
C GLY A 96 8.78 -12.00 -11.86
N LYS A 97 9.16 -10.73 -11.88
CA LYS A 97 10.18 -10.12 -11.02
C LYS A 97 9.63 -8.92 -10.27
N TYR A 98 10.29 -8.54 -9.19
CA TYR A 98 9.97 -7.34 -8.42
C TYR A 98 10.47 -6.07 -9.12
N THR A 99 9.79 -5.73 -10.21
CA THR A 99 10.07 -4.57 -11.07
C THR A 99 8.88 -3.61 -11.13
N GLY A 100 7.80 -3.90 -10.41
CA GLY A 100 6.70 -2.98 -10.22
C GLY A 100 7.11 -1.85 -9.28
N VAL A 101 6.97 -0.61 -9.72
CA VAL A 101 7.13 0.59 -8.88
C VAL A 101 5.77 1.27 -8.67
N PRO A 102 5.60 2.06 -7.60
CA PRO A 102 4.38 2.85 -7.41
C PRO A 102 4.09 3.72 -8.64
N ALA A 103 2.83 3.76 -9.03
CA ALA A 103 2.36 4.48 -10.21
C ALA A 103 1.17 5.37 -9.87
N VAL A 104 1.01 6.42 -10.67
CA VAL A 104 -0.08 7.39 -10.55
C VAL A 104 -0.82 7.49 -11.87
N LYS A 105 -2.13 7.74 -11.79
CA LYS A 105 -2.99 8.00 -12.95
C LYS A 105 -3.10 9.49 -13.17
N CYS A 106 -2.78 9.96 -14.37
CA CYS A 106 -2.92 11.36 -14.71
C CYS A 106 -4.40 11.77 -14.71
N PRO A 107 -4.81 12.81 -13.96
CA PRO A 107 -6.21 13.25 -13.93
C PRO A 107 -6.68 13.82 -15.27
N LYS A 108 -5.76 14.39 -16.06
CA LYS A 108 -6.09 15.06 -17.32
C LYS A 108 -6.27 14.11 -18.50
N CYS A 109 -5.40 13.11 -18.62
CA CYS A 109 -5.37 12.21 -19.79
C CYS A 109 -5.58 10.73 -19.46
N GLY A 110 -5.71 10.37 -18.18
CA GLY A 110 -5.94 9.01 -17.71
C GLY A 110 -4.74 8.07 -17.83
N GLU A 111 -3.59 8.55 -18.29
CA GLU A 111 -2.37 7.74 -18.46
C GLU A 111 -1.82 7.32 -17.09
N ILE A 112 -1.47 6.05 -16.92
CA ILE A 112 -0.85 5.53 -15.70
C ILE A 112 0.66 5.43 -15.92
N PHE A 113 1.43 6.04 -15.04
CA PHE A 113 2.88 6.11 -15.16
C PHE A 113 3.55 6.05 -13.79
N GLU A 114 4.84 5.76 -13.80
CA GLU A 114 5.72 5.79 -12.64
C GLU A 114 5.60 7.13 -11.87
N GLU A 115 5.33 7.07 -10.56
CA GLU A 115 5.22 8.26 -9.71
C GLU A 115 6.54 9.02 -9.63
N ARG A 116 7.65 8.29 -9.50
CA ARG A 116 8.98 8.83 -9.23
C ARG A 116 10.03 8.27 -10.16
N ASP A 117 10.91 9.14 -10.66
CA ASP A 117 12.03 8.74 -11.49
C ASP A 117 13.12 7.96 -10.73
N ASP A 118 14.16 7.56 -11.47
CA ASP A 118 15.32 6.87 -10.91
C ASP A 118 16.10 7.67 -9.86
N ALA A 119 15.87 8.98 -9.76
CA ALA A 119 16.41 9.87 -8.73
C ALA A 119 15.44 10.06 -7.55
N GLY A 120 14.25 9.46 -7.61
CA GLY A 120 13.20 9.58 -6.59
C GLY A 120 12.37 10.86 -6.69
N GLN A 121 12.55 11.65 -7.75
CA GLN A 121 11.81 12.89 -7.97
C GLN A 121 10.44 12.58 -8.59
N PRO A 122 9.37 13.27 -8.14
CA PRO A 122 8.05 13.11 -8.72
C PRO A 122 8.05 13.49 -10.20
N ARG A 123 7.34 12.72 -11.03
CA ARG A 123 7.29 12.95 -12.48
C ARG A 123 6.00 13.63 -12.89
N ASN A 124 6.11 14.53 -13.86
CA ASN A 124 4.96 15.01 -14.62
C ASN A 124 4.48 13.91 -15.58
N CYS A 125 3.19 13.94 -15.92
CA CYS A 125 2.62 12.99 -16.85
C CYS A 125 3.38 13.00 -18.19
N PRO A 126 3.92 11.87 -18.67
CA PRO A 126 4.74 11.82 -19.89
C PRO A 126 3.95 12.17 -21.17
N LYS A 127 2.62 12.10 -21.12
CA LYS A 127 1.75 12.34 -22.27
C LYS A 127 1.27 13.78 -22.40
N CYS A 128 1.03 14.46 -21.28
CA CYS A 128 0.44 15.79 -21.27
C CYS A 128 1.17 16.82 -20.40
N GLY A 129 2.26 16.43 -19.74
CA GLY A 129 3.10 17.30 -18.92
C GLY A 129 2.45 17.82 -17.65
N THR A 130 1.24 17.35 -17.31
CA THR A 130 0.52 17.80 -16.11
C THR A 130 1.13 17.14 -14.87
N ASP A 131 1.32 17.94 -13.83
CA ASP A 131 1.73 17.47 -12.50
C ASP A 131 0.58 16.68 -11.87
N PRO A 132 0.76 15.39 -11.56
CA PRO A 132 -0.29 14.56 -10.96
C PRO A 132 -0.65 14.97 -9.52
N THR A 133 0.20 15.74 -8.82
CA THR A 133 0.00 16.20 -7.44
C THR A 133 -0.60 17.61 -7.33
N ALA A 134 -0.86 18.30 -8.44
CA ALA A 134 -1.33 19.69 -8.44
C ALA A 134 -2.71 19.91 -7.77
N ASP A 135 -3.53 18.86 -7.65
CA ASP A 135 -4.84 18.91 -6.97
C ASP A 135 -4.82 18.25 -5.57
N GLU A 136 -3.70 17.64 -5.16
CA GLU A 136 -3.60 17.00 -3.85
C GLU A 136 -3.24 18.07 -2.80
N PRO A 137 -4.09 18.33 -1.79
CA PRO A 137 -3.73 19.25 -0.72
C PRO A 137 -2.44 18.72 -0.05
N PRO A 138 -1.48 19.61 0.29
CA PRO A 138 -0.22 19.19 0.88
C PRO A 138 -0.50 18.32 2.11
N PRO A 139 0.28 17.26 2.36
CA PRO A 139 0.08 16.40 3.50
C PRO A 139 0.07 17.27 4.76
N GLU A 140 -1.09 17.32 5.44
CA GLU A 140 -1.22 18.02 6.72
C GLU A 140 -0.11 17.46 7.63
N SER A 141 0.82 18.34 8.00
CA SER A 141 1.96 17.97 8.82
C SER A 141 1.44 17.32 10.10
N PRO A 142 2.01 16.18 10.55
CA PRO A 142 1.52 15.51 11.74
C PRO A 142 1.61 16.48 12.92
N THR A 143 0.45 16.92 13.41
CA THR A 143 0.31 17.71 14.63
C THR A 143 0.98 16.92 15.75
N GLN A 144 2.15 17.40 16.21
CA GLN A 144 2.78 16.82 17.38
C GLN A 144 1.85 17.04 18.59
N PRO A 145 1.52 15.99 19.36
CA PRO A 145 0.84 16.19 20.63
C PRO A 145 1.79 16.90 21.60
N GLU A 146 1.34 18.03 22.14
CA GLU A 146 1.97 18.76 23.26
C GLU A 146 1.96 17.95 24.56
#